data_AF-A0A2E5K5H9-F1
#
_entry.id   AF-A0A2E5K5H9-F1
#
_cell.length_a   1.000
_cell.length_b   1.000
_cell.length_c   1.000
_cell.angle_alpha   90.00
_cell.angle_beta   90.00
_cell.angle_gamma   90.00
#
_symmetry.space_group_name_H-M   'P 1'
#
loop_
_entity.id
_entity.type
_entity.pdbx_description
1 polymer ?
#
loop_
_entity_poly.entity_id
_entity_poly.type
_entity_poly.pdbx_seq_one_letter_code
_entity_poly.pdbx_strand_id
1 'polypeptide(L)'
;MIKTQLVENGQLVFLELVIAKPDGKSPFPNLAFNYISTGIGSDPNILGITRTSPRIADYLNYPGWMVVFPQRRGRGKSDGLNH
;
A
#
# COMPACT_ATOMS: atom_id res chain seq x y z
N MET A 1 -6.13 -0.49 6.88
CA MET A 1 -5.91 0.98 6.96
C MET A 1 -5.06 1.27 8.19
N ILE A 2 -4.09 2.17 8.07
CA ILE A 2 -3.34 2.69 9.20
C ILE A 2 -3.72 4.15 9.42
N LYS A 3 -4.03 4.50 10.67
CA LYS A 3 -4.18 5.88 11.10
C LYS A 3 -2.79 6.52 11.13
N THR A 4 -2.60 7.54 10.31
CA THR A 4 -1.36 8.31 10.32
C THR A 4 -1.45 9.43 11.36
N GLN A 5 -0.32 10.10 11.62
CA GLN A 5 -0.30 11.37 12.35
C GLN A 5 -0.62 12.56 11.43
N LEU A 6 -0.84 12.33 10.13
CA LEU A 6 -1.18 13.38 9.18
C LEU A 6 -2.62 13.84 9.42
N VAL A 7 -2.79 15.16 9.50
CA VAL A 7 -4.08 15.82 9.62
C VAL A 7 -4.25 16.73 8.40
N GLU A 8 -5.40 16.63 7.73
CA GLU A 8 -5.76 17.44 6.56
C GLU A 8 -7.18 17.99 6.77
N ASN A 9 -7.36 19.30 6.63
CA ASN A 9 -8.62 20.00 6.90
C ASN A 9 -9.22 19.67 8.30
N GLY A 10 -8.36 19.48 9.30
CA GLY A 10 -8.76 19.12 10.66
C GLY A 10 -9.18 17.65 10.85
N GLN A 11 -9.06 16.82 9.81
CA GLN A 11 -9.37 15.40 9.84
C GLN A 11 -8.11 14.54 9.73
N LEU A 12 -8.11 13.39 10.42
CA LEU A 12 -7.02 12.42 10.32
C LEU A 12 -7.02 11.75 8.96
N VAL A 13 -5.83 11.54 8.40
CA VAL A 13 -5.65 10.83 7.13
C VAL A 13 -5.33 9.36 7.40
N PHE A 14 -6.09 8.47 6.77
CA PHE A 14 -5.86 7.03 6.80
C PHE A 14 -5.25 6.54 5.48
N LEU A 15 -4.25 5.65 5.57
CA LEU A 15 -3.61 5.06 4.39
C LEU A 15 -3.86 3.55 4.33
N GLU A 16 -4.09 3.04 3.13
CA GLU A 16 -4.19 1.61 2.87
C GLU A 16 -2.80 0.99 2.73
N LEU A 17 -2.57 -0.07 3.51
CA LEU A 17 -1.45 -0.98 3.33
C LEU A 17 -2.02 -2.36 3.03
N VAL A 18 -1.54 -2.99 1.97
CA VAL A 18 -1.75 -4.44 1.76
C VAL A 18 -0.50 -5.17 2.20
N ILE A 19 -0.65 -6.11 3.12
CA ILE A 19 0.46 -6.85 3.72
C ILE A 19 0.37 -8.31 3.27
N ALA A 20 1.40 -8.79 2.58
CA ALA A 20 1.57 -10.19 2.26
C ALA A 20 2.55 -10.81 3.27
N LYS A 21 2.01 -11.65 4.15
CA LYS A 21 2.76 -12.29 5.22
C LYS A 21 3.32 -13.64 4.75
N PRO A 22 4.61 -13.93 4.99
CA PRO A 22 5.19 -15.22 4.68
C PRO A 22 4.78 -16.27 5.74
N ASP A 23 4.90 -17.53 5.38
CA ASP A 23 4.75 -18.64 6.33
C ASP A 23 5.91 -18.68 7.34
N GLY A 24 5.68 -19.34 8.48
CA GLY A 24 6.67 -19.53 9.53
C GLY A 24 6.48 -18.65 10.76
N LYS A 25 7.51 -18.61 11.62
CA LYS A 25 7.49 -17.86 12.90
C LYS A 25 8.22 -16.53 12.75
N SER A 26 7.60 -15.48 13.28
CA SER A 26 8.18 -14.13 13.36
C SER A 26 9.43 -14.07 14.24
N PRO A 27 10.31 -13.06 14.10
CA PRO A 27 10.18 -11.86 13.25
C PRO A 27 10.50 -12.09 11.77
N PHE A 28 9.82 -11.36 10.89
CA PHE A 28 10.08 -11.36 9.46
C PHE A 28 10.80 -10.05 9.07
N PRO A 29 11.79 -10.09 8.17
CA PRO A 29 12.28 -8.88 7.56
C PRO A 29 11.17 -8.25 6.70
N ASN A 30 11.01 -6.93 6.80
CA ASN A 30 9.96 -6.19 6.09
C ASN A 30 10.52 -5.57 4.81
N LEU A 31 9.75 -5.65 3.72
CA LEU A 31 10.02 -4.96 2.46
C LEU A 31 8.81 -4.13 2.05
N ALA A 32 8.98 -2.82 1.96
CA ALA A 32 7.96 -1.93 1.39
C ALA A 32 8.16 -1.82 -0.12
N PHE A 33 7.23 -2.37 -0.89
CA PHE A 33 7.26 -2.34 -2.35
C PHE A 33 6.46 -1.16 -2.88
N ASN A 34 7.15 -0.09 -3.29
CA ASN A 34 6.53 1.10 -3.85
C ASN A 34 6.28 0.94 -5.35
N TYR A 35 5.03 1.03 -5.79
CA TYR A 35 4.68 1.02 -7.21
C TYR A 35 4.77 2.44 -7.79
N ILE A 36 5.66 2.66 -8.76
CA ILE A 36 5.93 4.00 -9.33
C ILE A 36 5.06 4.32 -10.56
N SER A 37 4.42 3.34 -11.21
CA SER A 37 3.62 3.59 -12.42
C SER A 37 2.13 3.79 -12.11
N THR A 38 1.76 5.00 -11.74
CA THR A 38 0.40 5.49 -12.01
C THR A 38 0.61 6.87 -12.56
N GLY A 39 0.46 7.02 -13.88
CA GLY A 39 0.58 8.32 -14.54
C GLY A 39 -0.35 9.37 -13.91
N ILE A 40 -0.32 10.57 -14.49
CA ILE A 40 -1.11 11.75 -14.11
C ILE A 40 -2.61 11.55 -14.45
N GLY A 41 -3.14 10.35 -14.20
CA GLY A 41 -4.54 10.03 -14.43
C GLY A 41 -5.38 10.63 -13.32
N SER A 42 -6.46 11.30 -13.72
CA SER A 42 -7.51 11.81 -12.86
C SER A 42 -8.78 10.94 -12.90
N ASP A 43 -8.78 9.83 -13.67
CA ASP A 43 -9.92 8.93 -13.80
C ASP A 43 -10.21 8.22 -12.47
N PRO A 44 -11.29 8.59 -11.76
CA PRO A 44 -11.58 8.08 -10.42
C PRO A 44 -11.73 6.55 -10.40
N ASN A 45 -12.13 5.92 -11.51
CA ASN A 45 -12.26 4.46 -11.60
C ASN A 45 -10.92 3.74 -11.47
N ILE A 46 -9.83 4.39 -11.86
CA ILE A 46 -8.48 3.83 -11.81
C ILE A 46 -7.81 4.17 -10.47
N LEU A 47 -8.14 5.31 -9.86
CA LEU A 47 -7.52 5.78 -8.63
C LEU A 47 -7.95 4.95 -7.43
N GLY A 48 -9.21 4.52 -7.37
CA GLY A 48 -9.74 3.67 -6.29
C GLY A 48 -9.20 2.23 -6.29
N ILE A 49 -8.42 1.83 -7.30
CA ILE A 49 -7.89 0.47 -7.41
C ILE A 49 -6.72 0.29 -6.45
N THR A 50 -6.86 -0.62 -5.49
CA THR A 50 -5.76 -1.11 -4.67
C THR A 50 -4.76 -1.85 -5.56
N ARG A 51 -3.50 -1.39 -5.61
CA ARG A 51 -2.45 -1.98 -6.45
C ARG A 51 -1.54 -2.88 -5.62
N THR A 52 -1.39 -4.12 -6.06
CA THR A 52 -0.47 -5.13 -5.49
C THR A 52 0.16 -5.93 -6.62
N SER A 53 1.06 -6.86 -6.27
CA SER A 53 1.55 -7.88 -7.20
C SER A 53 1.64 -9.22 -6.48
N PRO A 54 0.68 -10.13 -6.68
CA PRO A 54 0.71 -11.47 -6.07
C PRO A 54 2.00 -12.22 -6.40
N ARG A 55 2.48 -12.14 -7.64
CA ARG A 55 3.72 -12.79 -8.07
C ARG A 55 4.96 -12.27 -7.32
N ILE A 56 5.04 -10.97 -7.05
CA ILE A 56 6.15 -10.39 -6.28
C ILE A 56 6.02 -10.78 -4.80
N ALA A 57 4.80 -10.78 -4.26
CA ALA A 57 4.53 -11.25 -2.91
C ALA A 57 5.01 -12.69 -2.72
N ASP A 58 4.55 -13.62 -3.55
CA ASP A 58 4.91 -15.04 -3.46
C ASP A 58 6.44 -15.26 -3.55
N TYR A 59 7.10 -14.58 -4.51
CA TYR A 59 8.54 -14.69 -4.70
C TYR A 59 9.34 -14.23 -3.47
N LEU A 60 8.89 -13.18 -2.78
CA LEU A 60 9.57 -12.63 -1.60
C LEU A 60 9.12 -13.29 -0.30
N ASN A 61 7.87 -13.78 -0.24
CA ASN A 61 7.36 -14.53 0.89
C ASN A 61 8.06 -15.89 1.02
N TYR A 62 8.42 -16.54 -0.10
CA TYR A 62 9.16 -17.81 -0.09
C TYR A 62 10.46 -17.77 0.74
N PRO A 63 11.36 -16.78 0.56
CA PRO A 63 12.53 -16.58 1.42
C PRO A 63 12.21 -15.93 2.79
N GLY A 64 10.94 -15.76 3.18
CA GLY A 64 10.54 -15.32 4.51
C GLY A 64 10.37 -13.80 4.69
N TRP A 65 10.26 -13.02 3.61
CA TRP A 65 10.03 -11.57 3.71
C TRP A 65 8.55 -11.24 3.86
N MET A 66 8.23 -10.29 4.75
CA MET A 66 6.92 -9.65 4.80
C MET A 66 6.90 -8.49 3.81
N VAL A 67 6.04 -8.59 2.80
CA VAL A 67 5.93 -7.56 1.75
C VAL A 67 4.76 -6.65 2.07
N VAL A 68 5.00 -5.34 2.03
CA VAL A 68 3.99 -4.30 2.23
C VAL A 68 3.84 -3.51 0.95
N PHE A 69 2.61 -3.41 0.44
CA PHE A 69 2.24 -2.59 -0.72
C PHE A 69 1.47 -1.36 -0.24
N PRO A 70 2.16 -0.26 0.09
CA PRO A 70 1.50 0.98 0.50
C PRO A 70 0.76 1.62 -0.68
N GLN A 71 -0.48 2.04 -0.44
CA GLN A 71 -1.20 2.91 -1.38
C GLN A 71 -0.95 4.37 -1.01
N ARG A 72 -0.54 5.17 -2.01
CA ARG A 72 -0.35 6.61 -1.85
C ARG A 72 -1.68 7.30 -1.52
N ARG A 73 -1.62 8.55 -1.05
CA ARG A 73 -2.82 9.40 -0.87
C ARG A 73 -3.66 9.42 -2.15
N GLY A 74 -4.98 9.37 -2.00
CA GLY A 74 -5.95 9.36 -3.10
C GLY A 74 -5.87 8.15 -4.03
N ARG A 75 -5.18 7.07 -3.63
CA ARG A 75 -5.08 5.81 -4.36
C ARG A 75 -5.58 4.63 -3.51
N GLY A 76 -6.15 3.62 -4.15
CA GLY A 76 -6.77 2.49 -3.44
C GLY A 76 -7.82 3.01 -2.47
N LYS A 77 -7.77 2.52 -1.22
CA LYS A 77 -8.64 2.99 -0.14
C LYS A 77 -8.00 4.06 0.75
N SER A 78 -6.85 4.61 0.36
CA SER A 78 -6.21 5.71 1.08
C SER A 78 -7.00 7.02 0.93
N ASP A 79 -7.08 7.76 2.02
CA ASP A 79 -7.60 9.12 2.03
C ASP A 79 -6.68 10.10 1.26
N GLY A 80 -7.17 11.31 1.05
CA GLY A 80 -6.43 12.45 0.50
C GLY A 80 -6.75 12.78 -0.95
N LEU A 81 -6.48 14.03 -1.33
CA LEU A 81 -6.64 14.51 -2.70
C LEU A 81 -5.45 14.06 -3.57
N ASN A 82 -5.75 13.70 -4.81
CA ASN A 82 -4.76 13.49 -5.86
C ASN A 82 -4.30 14.85 -6.36
N HIS A 83 -3.08 15.25 -5.98
CA HIS A 83 -2.42 16.44 -6.49
C HIS A 83 -1.86 16.19 -7.90
#